data_AF-A0A0F9PMN5-F1
#
_entry.id   AF-A0A0F9PMN5-F1
#
_cell.length_a   1.000
_cell.length_b   1.000
_cell.length_c   1.000
_cell.angle_alpha   90.00
_cell.angle_beta   90.00
_cell.angle_gamma   90.00
#
_symmetry.space_group_name_H-M   'P 1'
#
loop_
_entity.id
_entity.type
_entity.pdbx_description
1 polymer ?
#
loop_
_entity_poly.entity_id
_entity_poly.type
_entity_poly.pdbx_seq_one_letter_code
_entity_poly.pdbx_strand_id
1 'polypeptide(L)'
;LISPMILSHILAQVALRRELRVVLDELFTVGGAEIGFRDPDHYPLPASTDFHVLEKILAVEGEIALGVFRATADARGRHLMLNPPRRQRLELQPGDRLVVLCQS
;
A
#
# COMPACT_ATOMS: atom_id res chain seq x y z
N LEU A 1 -10.67 -3.59 13.52
CA LEU A 1 -12.00 -3.54 12.86
C LEU A 1 -11.90 -2.57 11.69
N ILE A 2 -11.79 -3.07 10.46
CA ILE A 2 -11.90 -2.23 9.26
C ILE A 2 -13.39 -1.99 9.03
N SER A 3 -13.79 -0.72 8.93
CA SER A 3 -15.20 -0.35 8.75
C SER A 3 -15.69 -0.74 7.34
N PRO A 4 -16.83 -1.45 7.21
CA PRO A 4 -17.45 -1.81 5.93
C PRO A 4 -17.70 -0.64 4.97
N MET A 5 -17.64 0.60 5.46
CA MET A 5 -17.87 1.83 4.68
C MET A 5 -16.79 2.11 3.62
N ILE A 6 -15.53 1.72 3.85
CA ILE A 6 -14.44 1.92 2.88
C ILE A 6 -14.65 1.00 1.67
N LEU A 7 -15.18 -0.19 1.91
CA LEU A 7 -15.50 -1.19 0.89
C LEU A 7 -16.58 -0.70 -0.07
N SER A 8 -17.64 -0.09 0.45
CA SER A 8 -18.74 0.46 -0.35
C SER A 8 -18.30 1.57 -1.29
N HIS A 9 -17.35 2.41 -0.88
CA HIS A 9 -16.80 3.47 -1.73
C HIS A 9 -15.94 2.92 -2.88
N ILE A 10 -15.14 1.88 -2.62
CA ILE A 10 -14.30 1.22 -3.63
C ILE A 10 -15.18 0.50 -4.66
N LEU A 11 -16.24 -0.19 -4.22
CA LEU A 11 -17.21 -0.85 -5.11
C LEU A 11 -17.99 0.16 -5.97
N ALA A 12 -18.33 1.33 -5.43
CA ALA A 12 -19.00 2.39 -6.18
C ALA A 12 -18.11 2.97 -7.30
N GLN A 13 -16.80 3.09 -7.09
CA GLN A 13 -15.87 3.58 -8.11
C GLN A 13 -15.72 2.62 -9.30
N VAL A 14 -16.01 1.34 -9.09
CA VAL A 14 -15.83 0.29 -10.11
C VAL A 14 -17.05 0.14 -11.00
N ALA A 15 -18.26 0.41 -10.48
CA ALA A 15 -19.49 0.36 -11.26
C ALA A 15 -19.45 1.28 -12.51
N LEU A 16 -18.52 2.24 -12.53
CA LEU A 16 -18.35 3.22 -13.61
C LEU A 16 -17.38 2.77 -14.73
N ARG A 17 -16.64 1.67 -14.60
CA ARG A 17 -15.69 1.18 -15.62
C ARG A 17 -15.66 -0.35 -15.71
N ARG A 18 -16.18 -0.90 -16.81
CA ARG A 18 -16.27 -2.35 -17.08
C ARG A 18 -14.92 -3.09 -17.02
N GLU A 19 -13.80 -2.39 -17.19
CA GLU A 19 -12.44 -2.95 -17.20
C GLU A 19 -11.91 -3.31 -15.78
N LEU A 20 -12.48 -2.76 -14.70
CA LEU A 20 -12.01 -2.96 -13.32
C LEU A 20 -12.63 -4.18 -12.61
N ARG A 21 -13.56 -4.88 -13.26
CA ARG A 21 -14.31 -5.99 -12.65
C ARG A 21 -13.44 -7.22 -12.35
N VAL A 22 -12.47 -7.53 -13.20
CA VAL A 22 -11.53 -8.65 -13.01
C VAL A 22 -10.59 -8.42 -11.82
N VAL A 23 -10.13 -7.18 -11.60
CA VAL A 23 -9.20 -6.85 -10.51
C VAL A 23 -9.86 -7.00 -9.13
N LEU A 24 -11.17 -6.79 -9.05
CA LEU A 24 -11.90 -6.89 -7.78
C LEU A 24 -12.36 -8.30 -7.47
N ASP A 25 -12.69 -9.11 -8.47
CA ASP A 25 -13.06 -10.50 -8.22
C ASP A 25 -11.92 -11.25 -7.50
N GLU A 26 -10.65 -10.89 -7.76
CA GLU A 26 -9.46 -11.36 -7.02
C GLU A 26 -9.28 -10.73 -5.62
N LEU A 27 -9.68 -9.47 -5.43
CA LEU A 27 -9.64 -8.81 -4.11
C LEU A 27 -10.73 -9.31 -3.16
N PHE A 28 -11.83 -9.84 -3.68
CA PHE A 28 -13.00 -10.28 -2.92
C PHE A 28 -13.16 -11.80 -2.83
N THR A 29 -12.22 -12.57 -3.38
CA THR A 29 -12.21 -14.03 -3.16
C THR A 29 -11.82 -14.33 -1.70
N VAL A 30 -12.39 -15.38 -1.11
CA VAL A 30 -11.96 -15.83 0.23
C VAL A 30 -10.50 -16.29 0.13
N GLY A 31 -9.57 -15.59 0.80
CA GLY A 31 -8.12 -15.73 0.59
C GLY A 31 -7.51 -14.75 -0.42
N GLY A 32 -8.23 -13.67 -0.77
CA GLY A 32 -7.83 -12.64 -1.73
C GLY A 32 -6.89 -11.58 -1.17
N ALA A 33 -6.71 -10.48 -1.91
CA ALA A 33 -5.72 -9.46 -1.57
C ALA A 33 -6.16 -8.52 -0.41
N GLU A 34 -5.28 -8.37 0.57
CA GLU A 34 -5.42 -7.62 1.81
C GLU A 34 -4.45 -6.43 1.88
N ILE A 35 -4.80 -5.41 2.67
CA ILE A 35 -3.88 -4.32 2.99
C ILE A 35 -3.06 -4.71 4.23
N GLY A 36 -1.75 -4.90 4.02
CA GLY A 36 -0.79 -5.25 5.06
C GLY A 36 0.09 -4.07 5.47
N PHE A 37 0.66 -4.17 6.68
CA PHE A 37 1.78 -3.35 7.11
C PHE A 37 3.02 -4.22 7.22
N ARG A 38 4.08 -3.83 6.53
CA ARG A 38 5.35 -4.55 6.53
C ARG A 38 6.44 -3.70 7.16
N ASP A 39 7.34 -4.37 7.87
CA ASP A 39 8.57 -3.74 8.33
C ASP A 39 9.49 -3.51 7.12
N PRO A 40 9.98 -2.29 6.87
CA PRO A 40 10.95 -2.03 5.82
C PRO A 40 12.21 -2.88 5.92
N ASP A 41 12.62 -3.28 7.12
CA ASP A 41 13.85 -4.04 7.38
C ASP A 41 13.77 -5.48 6.84
N HIS A 42 12.58 -5.97 6.51
CA HIS A 42 12.41 -7.27 5.86
C HIS A 42 12.76 -7.26 4.36
N TYR A 43 13.03 -6.09 3.77
CA TYR A 43 13.34 -5.96 2.35
C TYR A 43 14.74 -5.37 2.16
N PRO A 44 15.45 -5.71 1.07
CA PRO A 44 16.78 -5.18 0.78
C PRO A 44 16.71 -3.74 0.22
N LEU A 45 16.19 -2.80 1.01
CA LEU A 45 16.00 -1.40 0.61
C LEU A 45 17.33 -0.63 0.63
N PRO A 46 17.72 0.03 -0.48
CA PRO A 46 18.84 0.97 -0.47
C PRO A 46 18.61 2.15 0.49
N ALA A 47 19.70 2.73 1.01
CA ALA A 47 19.63 3.89 1.92
C ALA A 47 18.88 5.10 1.32
N SER A 48 18.94 5.28 -0.01
CA SER A 48 18.23 6.34 -0.73
C SER A 48 17.07 5.79 -1.58
N THR A 49 16.20 4.99 -0.98
CA THR A 49 15.04 4.40 -1.66
C THR A 49 14.01 5.48 -2.02
N ASP A 50 13.66 5.57 -3.30
CA ASP A 50 12.46 6.26 -3.76
C ASP A 50 11.28 5.28 -3.88
N PHE A 51 10.08 5.83 -4.02
CA PHE A 51 8.89 5.00 -4.08
C PHE A 51 8.88 4.05 -5.29
N HIS A 52 9.50 4.43 -6.40
CA HIS A 52 9.59 3.57 -7.58
C HIS A 52 10.48 2.34 -7.35
N VAL A 53 11.59 2.50 -6.65
CA VAL A 53 12.46 1.39 -6.24
C VAL A 53 11.72 0.48 -5.27
N LEU A 54 10.98 1.05 -4.32
CA LEU A 54 10.14 0.28 -3.40
C LEU A 54 9.08 -0.55 -4.17
N GLU A 55 8.36 0.05 -5.12
CA GLU A 55 7.38 -0.64 -5.97
C GLU A 55 8.00 -1.89 -6.62
N LYS A 56 9.24 -1.77 -7.15
CA LYS A 56 9.92 -2.89 -7.80
C LYS A 56 10.32 -4.00 -6.82
N ILE A 57 10.81 -3.63 -5.64
CA ILE A 57 11.26 -4.60 -4.64
C ILE A 57 10.06 -5.40 -4.12
N LEU A 58 8.96 -4.72 -3.78
CA LEU A 58 7.74 -5.39 -3.32
C LEU A 58 7.09 -6.26 -4.39
N ALA A 59 7.14 -5.85 -5.66
CA ALA A 59 6.61 -6.63 -6.77
C ALA A 59 7.32 -7.98 -6.96
N VAL A 60 8.58 -8.12 -6.55
CA VAL A 60 9.31 -9.41 -6.59
C VAL A 60 8.67 -10.43 -5.62
N GLU A 61 8.16 -9.95 -4.49
CA GLU A 61 7.47 -10.77 -3.48
C GLU A 61 5.97 -10.93 -3.79
N GLY A 62 5.50 -10.49 -4.96
CA GLY A 62 4.09 -10.52 -5.34
C GLY A 62 3.23 -9.48 -4.61
N GLU A 63 3.85 -8.49 -3.95
CA GLU A 63 3.16 -7.44 -3.22
C GLU A 63 3.08 -6.14 -4.04
N ILE A 64 2.07 -5.32 -3.77
CA ILE A 64 1.91 -4.00 -4.41
C ILE A 64 2.14 -2.91 -3.38
N ALA A 65 3.10 -2.02 -3.63
CA ALA A 65 3.35 -0.85 -2.79
C ALA A 65 2.18 0.14 -2.86
N LEU A 66 1.56 0.44 -1.72
CA LEU A 66 0.49 1.44 -1.62
C LEU A 66 0.98 2.74 -0.98
N GLY A 67 1.98 2.68 -0.10
CA GLY A 67 2.49 3.85 0.60
C GLY A 67 3.32 3.54 1.82
N VAL A 68 3.40 4.51 2.74
CA VAL A 68 4.17 4.43 3.98
C VAL A 68 3.32 4.95 5.14
N PHE A 69 3.37 4.25 6.26
CA PHE A 69 2.85 4.68 7.55
C PHE A 69 4.02 5.16 8.41
N ARG A 70 4.00 6.43 8.79
CA ARG A 70 5.05 7.05 9.60
C ARG A 70 4.84 6.77 11.08
N ALA A 71 5.90 6.42 11.80
CA ALA A 71 5.86 6.31 13.26
C ALA A 71 5.50 7.67 13.89
N THR A 72 6.09 8.75 13.36
CA THR A 72 5.83 10.12 13.80
C THR A 72 4.91 10.82 12.82
N ALA A 73 3.86 11.47 13.33
CA ALA A 73 2.90 12.18 12.50
C ALA A 73 3.52 13.43 11.86
N ASP A 74 2.98 13.85 10.72
CA ASP A 74 3.27 15.17 10.17
C ASP A 74 2.70 16.30 11.05
N ALA A 75 2.98 17.55 10.70
CA ALA A 75 2.48 18.73 11.42
C ALA A 75 0.93 18.83 11.49
N ARG A 76 0.21 18.02 10.70
CA ARG A 76 -1.25 17.91 10.68
C ARG A 76 -1.75 16.65 11.40
N GLY A 77 -0.87 15.92 12.10
CA GLY A 77 -1.20 14.69 12.79
C GLY A 77 -1.42 13.49 11.87
N ARG A 78 -0.98 13.55 10.60
CA ARG A 78 -1.15 12.44 9.65
C ARG A 78 0.06 11.54 9.66
N HIS A 79 -0.20 10.25 9.87
CA HIS A 79 0.81 9.20 9.78
C HIS A 79 0.84 8.52 8.41
N LEU A 80 -0.31 8.45 7.73
CA LEU A 80 -0.47 7.67 6.51
C LEU A 80 -0.21 8.53 5.26
N MET A 81 0.72 8.06 4.43
CA MET A 81 0.98 8.62 3.10
C MET A 81 0.76 7.54 2.05
N LEU A 82 -0.36 7.62 1.33
CA LEU A 82 -0.69 6.72 0.22
C LEU A 82 -0.33 7.35 -1.13
N ASN A 83 0.05 6.50 -2.09
CA ASN A 83 0.43 6.85 -3.45
C ASN A 83 1.40 8.06 -3.53
N PRO A 84 2.54 8.02 -2.82
CA PRO A 84 3.54 9.07 -2.98
C PRO A 84 4.06 9.08 -4.43
N PRO A 85 4.45 10.25 -4.96
CA PRO A 85 5.11 10.36 -6.24
C PRO A 85 6.28 9.37 -6.38
N ARG A 86 6.38 8.72 -7.54
CA ARG A 86 7.42 7.70 -7.83
C ARG A 86 8.85 8.12 -7.50
N ARG A 87 9.18 9.40 -7.72
CA ARG A 87 10.53 9.96 -7.47
C ARG A 87 10.71 10.51 -6.06
N GLN A 88 9.69 10.43 -5.21
CA GLN A 88 9.80 10.90 -3.84
C GLN A 88 10.66 9.92 -3.05
N ARG A 89 11.71 10.46 -2.42
CA ARG A 89 12.52 9.70 -1.46
C ARG A 89 11.69 9.41 -0.22
N LEU A 90 11.75 8.18 0.24
CA LEU A 90 10.95 7.73 1.37
C LEU A 90 11.58 8.13 2.70
N GLU A 91 12.92 8.24 2.80
CA GLU A 91 13.62 8.63 4.04
C GLU A 91 13.01 7.93 5.26
N LEU A 92 12.94 6.60 5.18
CA LEU A 92 12.29 5.77 6.20
C LEU A 92 13.03 5.92 7.53
N GLN A 93 12.26 6.15 8.58
CA GLN A 93 12.77 6.25 9.95
C GLN A 93 12.45 4.96 10.72
N PRO A 94 13.21 4.65 11.78
CA PRO A 94 12.88 3.53 12.66
C PRO A 94 11.42 3.59 13.13
N GLY A 95 10.69 2.48 12.95
CA GLY A 95 9.27 2.36 13.27
C GLY A 95 8.30 2.75 12.16
N ASP A 96 8.78 3.33 11.05
CA ASP A 96 7.96 3.48 9.85
C ASP A 96 7.60 2.10 9.30
N ARG A 97 6.42 1.98 8.70
CA ARG A 97 5.93 0.74 8.09
C ARG A 97 5.54 0.96 6.64
N LEU A 98 5.82 -0.02 5.80
CA LEU A 98 5.35 -0.04 4.42
C LEU A 98 3.88 -0.44 4.41
N VAL A 99 3.08 0.21 3.57
CA VAL A 99 1.69 -0.16 3.35
C VAL A 99 1.63 -0.87 2.01
N VAL A 100 1.20 -2.13 2.03
CA VAL A 100 1.23 -3.01 0.86
C VAL A 100 -0.14 -3.64 0.63
N LEU A 101 -0.39 -4.04 -0.61
CA LEU A 101 -1.42 -5.00 -0.96
C LEU A 101 -0.75 -6.37 -1.12
N CYS A 102 -1.20 -7.38 -0.39
CA CYS A 102 -0.64 -8.74 -0.37
C CYS A 102 -1.76 -9.78 -0.32
N GLN A 103 -1.51 -11.02 -0.74
CA GLN A 103 -2.47 -12.12 -0.54
C GLN A 103 -2.25 -12.78 0.84
N SER A 104 -3.32 -13.37 1.40
CA SER A 104 -3.31 -14.06 2.71
C SER A 104 -2.56 -15.39 2.70
#